data_AF-W1U7U2-F1
#
_entry.id   AF-W1U7U2-F1
#
_cell.length_a   1.000
_cell.length_b   1.000
_cell.length_c   1.000
_cell.angle_alpha   90.00
_cell.angle_beta   90.00
_cell.angle_gamma   90.00
#
_symmetry.space_group_name_H-M   'P 1'
#
loop_
_entity.id
_entity.type
_entity.pdbx_description
1 polymer ?
#
loop_
_entity_poly.entity_id
_entity_poly.type
_entity_poly.pdbx_seq_one_letter_code
_entity_poly.pdbx_strand_id
1 'polypeptide(L)'
;FTAFIGVFVDTILVCTSTALIILLTGADQLGLDGAMVTQEAFHIAFGAIGPKIIAICLTFFAFTTVIGWYYFGESNVRYLFKSNAVLYTYRALVLVFIVLGTLGTVDLIWSMIDMFNGIMVLPNLIALIILHKEVKDILRDYDKKRQDGIPLYDYDSVA
;
A
#
# COMPACT_ATOMS: atom_id res chain seq x y z
N PHE A 1 -10.25 -9.02 9.87
CA PHE A 1 -10.58 -9.68 8.59
C PHE A 1 -10.68 -8.72 7.41
N THR A 2 -11.30 -7.54 7.55
CA THR A 2 -11.44 -6.55 6.45
C THR A 2 -10.13 -6.14 5.77
N ALA A 3 -9.03 -5.99 6.52
CA ALA A 3 -7.72 -5.64 5.96
C ALA A 3 -7.15 -6.71 5.00
N PHE A 4 -7.43 -8.00 5.22
CA PHE A 4 -6.93 -9.08 4.36
C PHE A 4 -7.59 -9.11 2.99
N ILE A 5 -8.86 -8.69 2.89
CA ILE A 5 -9.57 -8.60 1.60
C ILE A 5 -8.89 -7.58 0.69
N GLY A 6 -8.40 -6.47 1.25
CA GLY A 6 -7.65 -5.48 0.47
C GLY A 6 -6.41 -6.08 -0.20
N VAL A 7 -5.59 -6.81 0.57
CA VAL A 7 -4.38 -7.48 0.04
C VAL A 7 -4.73 -8.55 -1.00
N PHE A 8 -5.81 -9.31 -0.77
CA PHE A 8 -6.26 -10.32 -1.73
C PHE A 8 -6.66 -9.68 -3.07
N VAL A 9 -7.46 -8.61 -3.04
CA VAL A 9 -7.89 -7.93 -4.26
C VAL A 9 -6.70 -7.32 -4.99
N ASP A 10 -5.81 -6.64 -4.28
CA ASP A 10 -4.62 -6.00 -4.86
C ASP A 10 -3.67 -7.02 -5.51
N THR A 11 -3.20 -8.00 -4.73
CA THR A 11 -2.14 -8.91 -5.20
C THR A 11 -2.69 -10.04 -6.07
N ILE A 12 -3.77 -10.71 -5.65
CA ILE A 12 -4.25 -11.91 -6.35
C ILE A 12 -5.06 -11.54 -7.60
N LEU A 13 -5.91 -10.53 -7.53
CA LEU A 13 -6.75 -10.15 -8.68
C LEU A 13 -6.07 -9.12 -9.58
N VAL A 14 -5.64 -7.97 -9.03
CA VAL A 14 -5.15 -6.85 -9.84
C VAL A 14 -3.73 -7.07 -10.35
N CYS A 15 -2.77 -7.38 -9.48
CA CYS A 15 -1.38 -7.60 -9.91
C CYS A 15 -1.25 -8.82 -10.83
N THR A 16 -1.91 -9.93 -10.50
CA THR A 16 -1.86 -11.14 -11.34
C THR A 16 -2.48 -10.91 -12.72
N SER A 17 -3.64 -10.25 -12.82
CA SER A 17 -4.25 -9.96 -14.13
C SER A 17 -3.37 -9.06 -14.98
N THR A 18 -2.76 -8.03 -14.37
CA THR A 18 -1.81 -7.14 -15.04
C THR A 18 -0.58 -7.90 -15.55
N ALA A 19 0.01 -8.75 -14.70
CA ALA A 19 1.16 -9.58 -15.06
C ALA A 19 0.83 -10.54 -16.21
N LEU A 20 -0.34 -11.19 -16.18
CA LEU A 20 -0.78 -12.07 -17.26
C LEU A 20 -0.95 -11.33 -18.59
N ILE A 21 -1.50 -10.10 -18.57
CA ILE A 21 -1.63 -9.29 -19.79
C ILE A 21 -0.24 -8.94 -20.35
N ILE A 22 0.69 -8.52 -19.49
CA ILE A 22 2.08 -8.21 -19.89
C ILE A 22 2.73 -9.44 -20.54
N LEU A 23 2.65 -10.61 -19.90
CA LEU A 23 3.28 -11.84 -20.39
C LEU A 23 2.64 -12.36 -21.68
N LEU A 24 1.31 -12.30 -21.81
CA LEU A 24 0.61 -12.76 -23.01
C LEU A 24 0.84 -11.86 -24.23
N THR A 25 1.11 -10.58 -24.00
CA THR A 25 1.42 -9.63 -25.08
C THR A 25 2.89 -9.56 -25.44
N GLY A 26 3.78 -10.14 -24.62
CA GLY A 26 5.23 -10.07 -24.80
C GLY A 26 5.79 -8.67 -24.62
N ALA A 27 5.04 -7.77 -23.97
CA ALA A 27 5.45 -6.38 -23.78
C ALA A 27 6.70 -6.22 -22.90
N ASP A 28 6.99 -7.22 -22.06
CA ASP A 28 8.21 -7.31 -21.24
C ASP A 28 9.49 -7.40 -22.08
N GLN A 29 9.40 -7.84 -23.34
CA GLN A 29 10.56 -8.06 -24.21
C GLN A 29 10.92 -6.82 -25.04
N LEU A 30 10.14 -5.74 -24.94
CA LEU A 30 10.28 -4.54 -25.78
C LEU A 30 11.31 -3.54 -25.25
N GLY A 31 11.99 -3.84 -24.13
CA GLY A 31 12.96 -2.93 -23.51
C GLY A 31 12.31 -1.66 -22.94
N LEU A 32 11.04 -1.74 -22.57
CA LEU A 32 10.30 -0.69 -21.88
C LEU A 32 10.43 -0.89 -20.36
N ASP A 33 10.31 0.20 -19.59
CA ASP A 33 10.42 0.15 -18.13
C ASP A 33 9.17 0.69 -17.43
N GLY A 34 8.91 0.14 -16.23
CA GLY A 34 7.88 0.61 -15.31
C GLY A 34 6.48 0.66 -15.94
N ALA A 35 5.83 1.81 -15.84
CA ALA A 35 4.45 2.00 -16.32
C ALA A 35 4.33 1.89 -17.85
N MET A 36 5.42 2.08 -18.61
CA MET A 36 5.38 2.00 -20.07
C MET A 36 5.15 0.56 -20.56
N VAL A 37 5.71 -0.44 -19.87
CA VAL A 37 5.47 -1.86 -20.17
C VAL A 37 3.99 -2.18 -20.10
N THR A 38 3.33 -1.74 -19.02
CA THR A 38 1.90 -1.98 -18.82
C THR A 38 1.05 -1.22 -19.84
N GLN A 39 1.41 0.01 -20.17
CA GLN A 39 0.70 0.77 -21.20
C GLN A 39 0.77 0.08 -22.57
N GLU A 40 1.95 -0.40 -22.96
CA GLU A 40 2.12 -1.10 -24.23
C GLU A 40 1.44 -2.48 -24.23
N ALA A 41 1.51 -3.22 -23.12
CA ALA A 41 0.78 -4.47 -22.98
C ALA A 41 -0.73 -4.29 -23.20
N PHE A 42 -1.31 -3.25 -22.60
CA PHE A 42 -2.73 -2.94 -22.79
C PHE A 42 -3.03 -2.39 -24.19
N HIS A 43 -2.09 -1.70 -24.83
CA HIS A 43 -2.19 -1.30 -26.23
C HIS A 43 -2.27 -2.51 -27.16
N ILE A 44 -1.39 -3.49 -26.99
CA ILE A 44 -1.36 -4.72 -27.79
C ILE A 44 -2.64 -5.55 -27.56
N ALA A 45 -3.07 -5.69 -26.30
CA ALA A 45 -4.22 -6.53 -25.95
C ALA A 45 -5.59 -5.92 -26.35
N PHE A 46 -5.76 -4.60 -26.19
CA PHE A 46 -7.06 -3.92 -26.30
C PHE A 46 -7.08 -2.79 -27.35
N GLY A 47 -6.00 -2.63 -28.11
CA GLY A 47 -5.84 -1.55 -29.08
C GLY A 47 -5.72 -0.16 -28.42
N ALA A 48 -6.03 0.88 -29.20
CA ALA A 48 -5.85 2.29 -28.79
C ALA A 48 -6.67 2.74 -27.56
N ILE A 49 -7.63 1.93 -27.09
CA ILE A 49 -8.43 2.22 -25.90
C ILE A 49 -7.71 1.75 -24.62
N GLY A 50 -6.92 0.67 -24.70
CA GLY A 50 -6.23 0.08 -23.55
C GLY A 50 -5.38 1.05 -22.74
N PRO A 51 -4.47 1.81 -23.37
CA PRO A 51 -3.61 2.79 -22.67
C PRO A 51 -4.40 3.89 -21.96
N LYS A 52 -5.55 4.31 -22.52
CA LYS A 52 -6.39 5.36 -21.94
C LYS A 52 -7.07 4.87 -20.67
N ILE A 53 -7.60 3.65 -20.70
CA ILE A 53 -8.26 3.04 -19.53
C ILE A 53 -7.23 2.82 -18.41
N ILE A 54 -6.07 2.21 -18.73
CA ILE A 54 -5.07 1.91 -17.70
C ILE A 54 -4.47 3.18 -17.10
N ALA A 55 -4.31 4.26 -17.88
CA ALA A 55 -3.87 5.55 -17.35
C ALA A 55 -4.85 6.14 -16.33
N ILE A 56 -6.17 6.05 -16.60
CA ILE A 56 -7.20 6.50 -15.66
C ILE A 56 -7.15 5.64 -14.38
N CYS A 57 -7.11 4.32 -14.52
CA CYS A 57 -7.02 3.39 -13.38
C CYS A 57 -5.77 3.65 -12.53
N LEU A 58 -4.60 3.81 -13.17
CA LEU A 58 -3.33 4.06 -12.50
C LEU A 58 -3.32 5.41 -11.78
N THR A 59 -4.00 6.42 -12.34
CA THR A 59 -4.16 7.73 -11.68
C THR A 59 -4.91 7.59 -10.36
N PHE A 60 -6.06 6.89 -10.36
CA PHE A 60 -6.82 6.66 -9.13
C PHE A 60 -6.06 5.77 -8.13
N PHE A 61 -5.38 4.74 -8.62
CA PHE A 61 -4.57 3.85 -7.79
C PHE A 61 -3.43 4.62 -7.11
N ALA A 62 -2.62 5.36 -7.86
CA ALA A 62 -1.54 6.16 -7.31
C ALA A 62 -2.07 7.22 -6.32
N PHE A 63 -3.19 7.88 -6.65
CA PHE A 63 -3.81 8.88 -5.79
C PHE A 63 -4.24 8.30 -4.44
N THR A 64 -4.93 7.17 -4.43
CA THR A 64 -5.36 6.53 -3.17
C THR A 64 -4.18 6.01 -2.37
N THR A 65 -3.13 5.51 -3.03
CA THR A 65 -1.88 5.10 -2.37
C THR A 65 -1.20 6.29 -1.68
N VAL A 66 -1.04 7.44 -2.35
CA VAL A 66 -0.43 8.64 -1.75
C VAL A 66 -1.21 9.09 -0.51
N ILE A 67 -2.55 9.11 -0.58
CA ILE A 67 -3.39 9.47 0.56
C ILE A 67 -3.21 8.47 1.71
N GLY A 68 -3.18 7.17 1.41
CA GLY A 68 -2.97 6.12 2.41
C GLY A 68 -1.66 6.33 3.16
N TRP A 69 -0.55 6.48 2.44
CA TRP A 69 0.77 6.71 3.03
C TRP A 69 0.85 8.03 3.81
N TYR A 70 0.23 9.10 3.30
CA TYR A 70 0.12 10.36 4.02
C TYR A 70 -0.59 10.18 5.36
N TYR A 71 -1.72 9.47 5.38
CA TYR A 71 -2.49 9.24 6.60
C TYR A 71 -1.72 8.38 7.62
N PHE A 72 -1.05 7.32 7.17
CA PHE A 72 -0.19 6.50 8.03
C PHE A 72 0.93 7.33 8.67
N GLY A 73 1.61 8.15 7.87
CA GLY A 73 2.68 9.01 8.38
C GLY A 73 2.16 10.12 9.31
N GLU A 74 1.02 10.76 9.00
CA GLU A 74 0.42 11.75 9.89
C GLU A 74 0.04 11.13 11.25
N SER A 75 -0.53 9.93 11.24
CA SER A 75 -0.89 9.20 12.47
C SER A 75 0.35 8.90 13.33
N ASN A 76 1.43 8.42 12.71
CA ASN A 76 2.69 8.12 13.40
C ASN A 76 3.35 9.38 13.98
N VAL A 77 3.39 10.48 13.20
CA VAL A 77 3.93 11.77 13.66
C VAL A 77 3.09 12.34 14.81
N ARG A 78 1.76 12.23 14.72
CA ARG A 78 0.84 12.66 15.78
C ARG A 78 1.08 11.89 17.06
N TYR A 79 1.26 10.57 16.96
CA TYR A 79 1.54 9.70 18.11
C TYR A 79 2.88 10.05 18.79
N LEU A 80 3.94 10.28 18.00
CA LEU A 80 5.29 10.50 18.53
C LEU A 80 5.49 11.90 19.12
N PHE A 81 5.04 12.95 18.41
CA PHE A 81 5.38 14.33 18.77
C PHE A 81 4.24 15.09 19.47
N LYS A 82 2.99 14.60 19.39
CA LYS A 82 1.79 15.20 20.01
C LYS A 82 1.66 16.73 19.86
N SER A 83 2.26 17.29 18.82
CA SER A 83 2.39 18.74 18.61
C SER A 83 1.81 19.13 17.25
N ASN A 84 0.89 20.09 17.26
CA ASN A 84 0.25 20.58 16.04
C ASN A 84 1.25 21.26 15.09
N ALA A 85 2.28 21.94 15.62
CA ALA A 85 3.30 22.59 14.80
C ALA A 85 4.07 21.56 13.95
N VAL A 86 4.46 20.43 14.55
CA VAL A 86 5.16 19.34 13.85
C VAL A 86 4.28 18.71 12.78
N LEU A 87 2.97 18.60 13.01
CA LEU A 87 2.02 18.11 12.00
C LEU A 87 1.93 19.03 10.78
N TYR A 88 1.88 20.35 10.97
CA TYR A 88 1.88 21.29 9.85
C TYR A 88 3.19 21.25 9.05
N THR A 89 4.33 21.12 9.73
CA THR A 89 5.62 20.95 9.05
C THR A 89 5.67 19.64 8.26
N TYR A 90 5.19 18.53 8.83
CA TYR A 90 5.11 17.25 8.13
C TYR A 90 4.25 17.34 6.86
N ARG A 91 3.08 17.99 6.94
CA ARG A 91 2.20 18.22 5.77
C ARG A 91 2.91 18.99 4.66
N ALA A 92 3.61 20.07 5.00
CA ALA A 92 4.38 20.85 4.05
C ALA A 92 5.51 20.02 3.41
N LEU A 93 6.22 19.23 4.21
CA LEU A 93 7.28 18.34 3.72
C LEU A 93 6.74 17.30 2.74
N VAL A 94 5.63 16.63 3.05
CA VAL A 94 5.04 15.63 2.15
C VAL A 94 4.72 16.24 0.79
N LEU A 95 4.13 17.44 0.75
CA LEU A 95 3.83 18.12 -0.52
C LEU A 95 5.12 18.44 -1.31
N VAL A 96 6.17 18.88 -0.63
CA VAL A 96 7.48 19.12 -1.28
C VAL A 96 8.04 17.80 -1.84
N PHE A 97 8.00 16.71 -1.08
CA PHE A 97 8.49 15.40 -1.53
C PHE A 97 7.66 14.82 -2.67
N ILE A 98 6.36 15.07 -2.75
CA ILE A 98 5.53 14.68 -3.90
C ILE A 98 6.04 15.40 -5.16
N VAL A 99 6.35 16.69 -5.09
CA VAL A 99 6.89 17.45 -6.23
C VAL A 99 8.32 17.01 -6.57
N LEU A 100 9.17 16.80 -5.56
CA LEU A 100 10.53 16.29 -5.80
C LEU A 100 10.52 14.88 -6.39
N GLY A 101 9.52 14.05 -6.04
CA GLY A 101 9.34 12.72 -6.60
C GLY A 101 9.06 12.72 -8.10
N THR A 102 8.47 13.78 -8.66
CA THR A 102 8.28 13.87 -10.12
C THR A 102 9.56 14.26 -10.86
N LEU A 103 10.57 14.78 -10.15
CA LEU A 103 11.87 15.17 -10.70
C LEU A 103 12.93 14.08 -10.55
N GLY A 104 12.71 13.11 -9.65
CA GLY A 104 13.62 12.00 -9.40
C GLY A 104 13.59 10.94 -10.50
N THR A 105 14.72 10.25 -10.68
CA THR A 105 14.79 9.07 -11.55
C THR A 105 14.10 7.87 -10.90
N VAL A 106 13.42 7.05 -11.70
CA VAL A 106 12.68 5.87 -11.25
C VAL A 106 13.55 4.94 -10.37
N ASP A 107 14.76 4.61 -10.80
CA ASP A 107 15.66 3.71 -10.07
C ASP A 107 16.08 4.24 -8.69
N LEU A 108 16.35 5.54 -8.59
CA LEU A 108 16.70 6.19 -7.33
C LEU A 108 15.51 6.12 -6.36
N ILE A 109 14.30 6.41 -6.85
CA ILE A 109 13.08 6.39 -6.05
C ILE A 109 12.83 4.97 -5.53
N TRP A 110 12.93 3.95 -6.39
CA TRP A 110 12.79 2.55 -5.97
C TRP A 110 13.84 2.14 -4.94
N SER A 111 15.11 2.50 -5.16
CA SER A 111 16.19 2.19 -4.22
C SER A 111 15.97 2.82 -2.84
N MET A 112 15.47 4.06 -2.81
CA MET A 112 15.10 4.72 -1.55
C MET A 112 13.91 4.02 -0.88
N ILE A 113 12.87 3.68 -1.64
CA ILE A 113 11.70 2.96 -1.13
C ILE A 113 12.10 1.62 -0.51
N ASP A 114 12.94 0.84 -1.19
CA ASP A 114 13.38 -0.47 -0.70
C ASP A 114 14.20 -0.34 0.59
N MET A 115 15.09 0.65 0.67
CA MET A 115 15.88 0.93 1.87
C MET A 115 14.97 1.28 3.06
N PHE A 116 14.04 2.23 2.89
CA PHE A 116 13.16 2.68 3.97
C PHE A 116 12.14 1.60 4.36
N ASN A 117 11.59 0.86 3.41
CA ASN A 117 10.71 -0.27 3.69
C ASN A 117 11.45 -1.38 4.43
N GLY A 118 12.69 -1.68 4.06
CA GLY A 118 13.52 -2.65 4.77
C GLY A 118 13.72 -2.26 6.24
N ILE A 119 14.09 -1.00 6.50
CA ILE A 119 14.24 -0.47 7.86
C ILE A 119 12.91 -0.53 8.63
N MET A 120 11.78 -0.24 8.00
CA MET A 120 10.45 -0.31 8.62
C MET A 120 10.01 -1.75 8.94
N VAL A 121 10.27 -2.70 8.04
CA VAL A 121 9.83 -4.10 8.18
C VAL A 121 10.53 -4.79 9.33
N LEU A 122 11.83 -4.54 9.54
CA LEU A 122 12.64 -5.22 10.55
C LEU A 122 12.04 -5.13 11.98
N PRO A 123 11.80 -3.94 12.57
CA PRO A 123 11.24 -3.85 13.91
C PRO A 123 9.83 -4.42 13.99
N ASN A 124 8.99 -4.20 12.96
CA ASN A 124 7.62 -4.70 12.93
C ASN A 124 7.57 -6.23 12.89
N LEU A 125 8.45 -6.86 12.11
CA LEU A 125 8.55 -8.31 12.03
C LEU A 125 9.04 -8.92 13.34
N ILE A 126 10.06 -8.32 13.97
CA ILE A 126 10.56 -8.75 15.28
C ILE A 126 9.44 -8.67 16.33
N ALA A 127 8.71 -7.55 16.38
CA ALA A 127 7.60 -7.38 17.30
C ALA A 127 6.51 -8.43 17.09
N LEU A 128 6.18 -8.76 15.84
CA LEU A 128 5.19 -9.78 15.50
C LEU A 128 5.62 -11.18 15.94
N ILE A 129 6.90 -11.52 15.80
CA ILE A 129 7.46 -12.80 16.26
C ILE A 129 7.38 -12.91 17.80
N ILE A 130 7.72 -11.84 18.52
CA ILE A 130 7.65 -11.80 19.98
C ILE A 130 6.20 -11.91 20.46
N LEU A 131 5.28 -11.18 19.81
CA LEU A 131 3.87 -11.09 20.18
C LEU A 131 2.99 -12.19 19.58
N HIS A 132 3.58 -13.20 18.95
CA HIS A 132 2.78 -14.22 18.24
C HIS A 132 1.77 -14.90 19.18
N LYS A 133 2.16 -15.10 20.45
CA LYS A 133 1.34 -15.82 21.44
C LYS A 133 0.11 -15.01 21.81
N GLU A 134 0.31 -13.73 22.10
CA GLU A 134 -0.73 -12.77 22.41
C GLU A 134 -1.72 -12.64 21.24
N VAL A 135 -1.22 -12.52 20.01
CA VAL A 135 -2.07 -12.47 18.81
C VAL A 135 -2.91 -13.74 18.67
N LYS A 136 -2.32 -14.91 18.94
CA LYS A 136 -3.04 -16.19 18.88
C LYS A 136 -4.12 -16.27 19.95
N ASP A 137 -3.86 -15.80 21.16
CA ASP A 137 -4.83 -15.83 22.25
C ASP A 137 -5.98 -14.85 22.01
N ILE A 138 -5.70 -13.66 21.50
CA ILE A 138 -6.73 -12.68 21.07
C ILE A 138 -7.59 -13.25 19.95
N LEU A 139 -6.99 -13.93 18.96
CA LEU A 139 -7.74 -14.56 17.88
C LEU A 139 -8.69 -15.66 18.40
N ARG A 140 -8.24 -16.46 19.35
CA ARG A 140 -9.07 -17.52 19.97
C ARG A 140 -10.22 -16.94 20.78
N ASP A 141 -9.99 -15.85 21.50
CA ASP A 141 -11.05 -15.12 22.22
C ASP A 141 -12.07 -14.52 21.25
N TYR A 142 -11.61 -13.91 20.16
CA TYR A 142 -12.46 -13.39 19.09
C TYR A 142 -13.34 -14.49 18.47
N ASP A 143 -12.76 -15.65 18.14
CA ASP A 143 -13.49 -16.76 17.53
C ASP A 143 -14.54 -17.35 18.48
N LYS A 144 -14.24 -17.45 19.78
CA LYS A 144 -15.22 -17.87 20.80
C LYS A 144 -16.38 -16.89 20.90
N LYS A 145 -16.10 -15.60 21.08
CA LYS A 145 -17.13 -14.56 21.18
C LYS A 145 -18.02 -14.51 19.93
N ARG A 146 -17.43 -14.74 18.75
CA ARG A 146 -18.15 -14.82 17.49
C ARG A 146 -19.08 -16.05 17.42
N GLN A 147 -18.65 -17.19 17.94
CA GLN A 147 -19.47 -18.42 17.98
C GLN A 147 -20.61 -18.31 18.99
N ASP A 148 -20.35 -17.68 20.14
CA ASP A 148 -21.32 -17.51 21.22
C ASP A 148 -22.32 -16.36 20.97
N GLY A 149 -22.18 -15.62 19.86
CA GLY A 149 -23.06 -14.50 19.49
C GLY A 149 -22.92 -13.25 20.37
N ILE A 150 -21.83 -13.15 21.13
CA ILE A 150 -21.54 -12.06 22.07
C ILE A 150 -21.01 -10.86 21.28
N PRO A 151 -21.42 -9.61 21.57
CA PRO A 151 -20.86 -8.44 20.90
C PRO A 151 -19.33 -8.39 21.02
N LEU A 152 -18.66 -8.28 19.87
CA LEU A 152 -17.22 -8.47 19.71
C LEU A 152 -16.36 -7.30 20.24
N TYR A 153 -16.98 -6.17 20.56
CA TYR A 153 -16.32 -4.97 21.07
C TYR A 153 -17.13 -4.39 22.24
N ASP A 154 -16.47 -4.29 23.39
CA ASP A 154 -16.92 -3.49 24.52
C ASP A 154 -16.14 -2.17 24.50
N TYR A 155 -16.79 -1.10 24.02
CA TYR A 155 -16.18 0.23 23.92
C TYR A 155 -16.05 0.94 25.28
N ASP A 156 -16.67 0.41 26.34
CA ASP A 156 -16.77 1.08 27.64
C ASP A 156 -15.60 0.75 28.59
N SER A 157 -14.75 -0.23 28.26
CA SER A 157 -13.67 -0.70 29.14
C SER A 157 -12.34 0.06 29.02
N VAL A 158 -12.27 1.10 28.18
CA VAL A 158 -11.04 1.89 27.93
C VAL A 158 -11.23 3.40 28.21
N ALA A 159 -12.31 3.77 28.90
CA ALA A 159 -12.57 5.14 29.38
C ALA A 159 -12.10 5.33 30.83
#